data_AF-A0A091MJB2-F1
#
_entry.id   AF-A0A091MJB2-F1
#
_cell.length_a   1.000
_cell.length_b   1.000
_cell.length_c   1.000
_cell.angle_alpha   90.00
_cell.angle_beta   90.00
_cell.angle_gamma   90.00
#
_symmetry.space_group_name_H-M   'P 1'
#
loop_
_entity.id
_entity.type
_entity.pdbx_description
1 polymer ?
#
loop_
_entity_poly.entity_id
_entity_poly.type
_entity_poly.pdbx_seq_one_letter_code
_entity_poly.pdbx_strand_id
1 'polypeptide(L)'
;DLVFTLRESLKPHKNYIFYCQSCGDIIVKDRKFLRVLPLPSADWSDLVEEWCCHPNPFARGTLHPQHGDCFLGDTFFLLNSGNESHVPESPKPEENTRVICKRCKTMLGETVSSDTIKYYVTEVVIRPSEERFSPTPRFQFVQSMVAQCLSELSSAKSTFRFTVKGDNGKTYVLIWLLNSDTLLVESQGSSSSHSVFTPFGDILLPSSGPVGTWNAVKVLYQPCIKCRNKELADAWENDMGVHPLTFPSETCLELLLILGLSTTSLPPSLRYMNSFQV
;
A
#
# COMPACT_ATOMS: atom_id res chain seq x y z
N ASP A 1 -4.93 -12.89 14.49
CA ASP A 1 -5.96 -11.84 14.67
C ASP A 1 -5.37 -10.46 14.86
N LEU A 2 -5.10 -9.71 13.79
CA LEU A 2 -4.87 -8.26 13.86
C LEU A 2 -4.92 -7.67 12.45
N VAL A 3 -6.10 -7.69 11.81
CA VAL A 3 -6.35 -6.77 10.68
C VAL A 3 -6.76 -5.44 11.31
N PHE A 4 -5.80 -4.74 11.92
CA PHE A 4 -6.01 -3.36 12.34
C PHE A 4 -5.70 -2.48 11.15
N THR A 5 -6.71 -1.79 10.65
CA THR A 5 -6.49 -0.89 9.53
C THR A 5 -5.60 0.28 9.97
N LEU A 6 -4.73 0.77 9.08
CA LEU A 6 -3.93 1.97 9.36
C LEU A 6 -4.86 3.14 9.71
N ARG A 7 -6.03 3.22 9.07
CA ARG A 7 -7.07 4.21 9.36
C ARG A 7 -7.68 4.08 10.75
N GLU A 8 -7.94 2.87 11.23
CA GLU A 8 -8.51 2.67 12.57
C GLU A 8 -7.48 2.75 13.69
N SER A 9 -6.22 2.41 13.41
CA SER A 9 -5.13 2.41 14.40
C SER A 9 -4.63 3.81 14.77
N LEU A 10 -4.72 4.77 13.84
CA LEU A 10 -4.30 6.15 14.10
C LEU A 10 -5.42 6.94 14.78
N LYS A 11 -5.14 7.44 15.98
CA LYS A 11 -6.05 8.20 16.83
C LYS A 11 -5.49 9.59 17.12
N PRO A 12 -6.34 10.62 17.18
CA PRO A 12 -5.90 11.95 17.57
C PRO A 12 -5.44 11.97 19.04
N HIS A 13 -4.61 12.95 19.36
CA HIS A 13 -3.99 13.21 20.66
C HIS A 13 -3.03 12.12 21.17
N LYS A 14 -2.65 11.15 20.33
CA LYS A 14 -1.60 10.17 20.61
C LYS A 14 -0.29 10.54 19.91
N ASN A 15 0.82 10.08 20.49
CA ASN A 15 2.15 10.22 19.92
C ASN A 15 2.51 8.96 19.13
N TYR A 16 3.16 9.16 18.00
CA TYR A 16 3.56 8.10 17.09
C TYR A 16 5.03 8.23 16.68
N ILE A 17 5.65 7.08 16.44
CA ILE A 17 6.99 6.94 15.87
C ILE A 17 6.86 6.26 14.50
N PHE A 18 7.65 6.75 13.56
CA PHE A 18 7.62 6.37 12.16
C PHE A 18 8.90 5.64 11.86
N TYR A 19 8.79 4.43 11.35
CA TYR A 19 9.92 3.56 11.06
C TYR A 19 10.01 3.29 9.58
N CYS A 20 11.22 3.33 9.03
CA CYS A 20 11.48 2.80 7.70
C CYS A 20 11.23 1.31 7.72
N GLN A 21 10.31 0.83 6.89
CA GLN A 21 9.95 -0.58 6.89
C GLN A 21 11.15 -1.47 6.49
N SER A 22 12.01 -0.99 5.60
CA SER A 22 13.15 -1.77 5.08
C SER A 22 14.30 -1.95 6.08
N CYS A 23 14.55 -0.99 6.98
CA CYS A 23 15.71 -1.06 7.89
C CYS A 23 15.41 -0.75 9.37
N GLY A 24 14.17 -0.39 9.71
CA GLY A 24 13.73 -0.06 11.07
C GLY A 24 14.25 1.28 11.60
N ASP A 25 14.90 2.11 10.77
CA ASP A 25 15.38 3.43 11.20
C ASP A 25 14.22 4.37 11.52
N ILE A 26 14.38 5.22 12.53
CA ILE A 26 13.35 6.19 12.93
C ILE A 26 13.37 7.36 11.96
N ILE A 27 12.27 7.55 11.24
CA ILE A 27 12.07 8.64 10.27
C ILE A 27 11.56 9.89 10.97
N VAL A 28 10.54 9.71 11.82
CA VAL A 28 9.91 10.78 12.62
C VAL A 28 9.71 10.26 14.03
N LYS A 29 10.09 11.07 15.02
CA LYS A 29 10.02 10.71 16.44
C LYS A 29 8.93 11.52 17.14
N ASP A 30 8.15 10.85 17.99
CA ASP A 30 7.17 11.44 18.91
C ASP A 30 6.22 12.47 18.27
N ARG A 31 5.73 12.15 17.07
CA ARG A 31 4.79 13.01 16.35
C ARG A 31 3.40 12.87 16.97
N LYS A 32 2.86 13.97 17.48
CA LYS A 32 1.48 14.04 17.95
C LYS A 32 0.55 14.42 16.80
N PHE A 33 -0.52 13.64 16.59
CA PHE A 33 -1.60 14.03 15.70
C PHE A 33 -2.70 14.74 16.46
N LEU A 34 -3.09 15.94 16.05
CA LEU A 34 -4.28 16.64 16.54
C LEU A 34 -5.53 16.14 15.83
N ARG A 35 -5.42 15.90 14.51
CA ARG A 35 -6.49 15.34 13.68
C ARG A 35 -5.93 14.27 12.76
N VAL A 36 -6.70 13.21 12.58
CA VAL A 36 -6.46 12.17 11.58
C VAL A 36 -7.69 12.18 10.68
N LEU A 37 -7.53 12.57 9.42
CA LEU A 37 -8.62 12.78 8.49
C LEU A 37 -8.42 11.91 7.24
N PRO A 38 -9.40 11.10 6.83
CA PRO A 38 -9.32 10.44 5.53
C PRO A 38 -9.39 11.49 4.43
N LEU A 39 -8.50 11.37 3.45
CA LEU A 39 -8.64 12.11 2.22
C LEU A 39 -9.84 11.57 1.45
N PRO A 40 -10.53 12.43 0.70
CA PRO A 40 -11.50 11.99 -0.28
C PRO A 40 -10.80 10.96 -1.20
N SER A 41 -11.26 9.72 -1.20
CA SER A 41 -10.57 8.59 -1.84
C SER A 41 -10.73 8.54 -3.37
N ALA A 42 -11.17 9.64 -3.96
CA ALA A 42 -11.40 9.77 -5.39
C ALA A 42 -10.80 11.11 -5.84
N ASP A 43 -10.49 11.21 -7.13
CA ASP A 43 -10.40 12.50 -7.80
C ASP A 43 -11.81 13.09 -7.83
N TRP A 44 -12.30 13.54 -6.66
CA TRP A 44 -13.58 14.25 -6.54
C TRP A 44 -13.59 15.45 -7.45
N SER A 45 -12.43 16.01 -7.76
CA SER A 45 -12.24 17.02 -8.79
C SER A 45 -12.87 16.62 -10.12
N ASP A 46 -12.68 15.37 -10.56
CA ASP A 46 -13.18 14.85 -11.84
C ASP A 46 -14.69 14.63 -11.80
N LEU A 47 -15.22 14.14 -10.67
CA LEU A 47 -16.66 13.96 -10.47
C LEU A 47 -17.41 15.28 -10.26
N VAL A 48 -16.76 16.28 -9.68
CA VAL A 48 -17.34 17.59 -9.38
C VAL A 48 -17.62 18.37 -10.67
N GLU A 49 -16.80 18.21 -11.72
CA GLU A 49 -17.07 18.85 -13.01
C GLU A 49 -18.34 18.33 -13.68
N GLU A 50 -18.71 17.06 -13.45
CA GLU A 50 -19.91 16.45 -14.00
C GLU A 50 -21.16 16.65 -13.13
N TRP A 51 -21.00 16.85 -11.81
CA TRP A 51 -22.12 16.86 -10.86
C TRP A 51 -22.50 18.25 -10.34
N CYS A 52 -21.58 19.22 -10.37
CA CYS A 52 -21.86 20.55 -9.85
C CYS A 52 -22.33 21.51 -10.95
N CYS A 53 -23.48 22.15 -10.74
CA CYS A 53 -23.98 23.23 -11.62
C CYS A 53 -23.19 24.56 -11.50
N HIS A 54 -22.09 24.56 -10.74
CA HIS A 54 -21.22 25.70 -10.52
C HIS A 54 -19.75 25.24 -10.56
N PRO A 55 -18.80 26.17 -10.81
CA PRO A 55 -17.39 25.85 -10.82
C PRO A 55 -16.97 25.07 -9.57
N ASN A 56 -16.08 24.10 -9.76
CA ASN A 56 -15.61 23.22 -8.70
C ASN A 56 -15.14 24.06 -7.49
N PRO A 57 -15.81 23.99 -6.32
CA PRO A 57 -15.46 24.81 -5.17
C PRO A 57 -14.10 24.44 -4.58
N PHE A 58 -13.54 23.29 -4.97
CA PHE A 58 -12.24 22.78 -4.57
C PHE A 58 -11.13 23.05 -5.61
N ALA A 59 -11.45 23.61 -6.79
CA ALA A 59 -10.49 23.85 -7.88
C ALA A 59 -9.29 24.73 -7.49
N ARG A 60 -9.36 25.45 -6.37
CA ARG A 60 -8.29 26.33 -5.88
C ARG A 60 -7.64 25.89 -4.57
N GLY A 61 -8.09 24.78 -3.97
CA GLY A 61 -7.62 24.34 -2.66
C GLY A 61 -6.95 22.98 -2.74
N THR A 62 -5.62 22.94 -2.88
CA THR A 62 -4.88 21.73 -2.53
C THR A 62 -5.05 21.48 -1.03
N LEU A 63 -5.58 20.31 -0.67
CA LEU A 63 -5.80 19.91 0.72
C LEU A 63 -4.46 19.56 1.39
N HIS A 64 -3.77 20.58 1.89
CA HIS A 64 -2.53 20.41 2.64
C HIS A 64 -2.80 20.22 4.14
N PRO A 65 -2.13 19.26 4.80
CA PRO A 65 -2.22 19.08 6.24
C PRO A 65 -1.62 20.29 6.98
N GLN A 66 -2.32 20.80 7.99
CA GLN A 66 -1.74 21.75 8.92
C GLN A 66 -0.78 21.06 9.89
N HIS A 67 -0.06 21.83 10.69
CA HIS A 67 0.76 21.28 11.76
C HIS A 67 -0.09 20.42 12.71
N GLY A 68 0.33 19.16 12.90
CA GLY A 68 -0.40 18.18 13.71
C GLY A 68 -1.54 17.45 12.97
N ASP A 69 -1.84 17.78 11.72
CA ASP A 69 -2.76 16.97 10.92
C ASP A 69 -2.05 15.76 10.31
N CYS A 70 -2.80 14.66 10.19
CA CYS A 70 -2.45 13.50 9.38
C CYS A 70 -3.60 13.21 8.41
N PHE A 71 -3.35 13.36 7.12
CA PHE A 71 -4.33 13.07 6.09
C PHE A 71 -4.07 11.69 5.50
N LEU A 72 -5.07 10.82 5.45
CA LEU A 72 -4.93 9.42 5.04
C LEU A 72 -5.49 9.21 3.63
N GLY A 73 -4.61 8.96 2.67
CA GLY A 73 -4.98 8.44 1.36
C GLY A 73 -5.26 6.93 1.38
N ASP A 74 -5.47 6.35 0.21
CA ASP A 74 -5.70 4.90 0.07
C ASP A 74 -4.38 4.10 0.18
N THR A 75 -3.27 4.66 -0.31
CA THR A 75 -1.93 4.03 -0.34
C THR A 75 -0.83 4.92 0.24
N PHE A 76 -1.20 6.06 0.82
CA PHE A 76 -0.26 7.03 1.38
C PHE A 76 -0.88 7.80 2.54
N PHE A 77 -0.05 8.54 3.27
CA PHE A 77 -0.51 9.56 4.20
C PHE A 77 0.28 10.86 3.98
N LEU A 78 -0.38 12.00 4.17
CA LEU A 78 0.23 13.33 4.08
C LEU A 78 0.45 13.90 5.48
N LEU A 79 1.60 14.50 5.67
CA LEU A 79 1.97 15.21 6.87
C LEU A 79 2.55 16.57 6.53
N ASN A 80 2.31 17.53 7.42
CA ASN A 80 3.08 18.75 7.41
C ASN A 80 4.52 18.45 7.85
N SER A 81 5.53 18.85 7.07
CA SER A 81 6.95 18.65 7.40
C SER A 81 7.36 19.35 8.69
N GLY A 82 6.59 20.34 9.14
CA GLY A 82 6.91 21.21 10.27
C GLY A 82 7.98 22.23 9.92
N ASN A 83 8.16 23.25 10.77
CA ASN A 83 9.27 24.20 10.67
C ASN A 83 10.63 23.58 11.05
N GLU A 84 10.79 22.25 11.00
CA GLU A 84 12.09 21.61 11.13
C GLU A 84 12.89 21.89 9.86
N SER A 85 13.53 23.07 9.87
CA SER A 85 14.42 23.60 8.86
C SER A 85 15.63 22.68 8.67
N HIS A 86 15.42 21.62 7.89
CA HIS A 86 16.46 20.87 7.23
C HIS A 86 16.12 20.76 5.74
N VAL A 87 15.82 21.90 5.14
CA VAL A 87 15.84 22.08 3.69
C VAL A 87 16.88 23.16 3.41
N PRO A 88 18.02 22.85 2.77
CA PRO A 88 18.84 23.88 2.15
C PRO A 88 17.96 24.65 1.16
N GLU A 89 18.12 25.96 1.11
CA GLU A 89 17.48 26.92 0.20
C GLU A 89 16.89 26.28 -1.08
N SER A 90 15.59 26.51 -1.28
CA SER A 90 14.87 26.40 -2.56
C SER A 90 15.44 25.39 -3.58
N PRO A 91 14.92 24.14 -3.62
CA PRO A 91 15.24 23.27 -4.73
C PRO A 91 14.59 23.82 -5.99
N LYS A 92 15.37 23.90 -7.07
CA LYS A 92 14.81 23.99 -8.43
C LYS A 92 13.76 22.88 -8.60
N PRO A 93 12.64 23.14 -9.32
CA PRO A 93 11.44 22.31 -9.30
C PRO A 93 11.56 20.89 -9.91
N GLU A 94 12.76 20.38 -10.20
CA GLU A 94 12.91 19.15 -10.99
C GLU A 94 13.70 18.01 -10.33
N GLU A 95 14.41 18.20 -9.20
CA GLU A 95 15.35 17.15 -8.73
C GLU A 95 15.08 16.52 -7.35
N ASN A 96 14.38 17.16 -6.40
CA ASN A 96 14.27 16.65 -5.03
C ASN A 96 12.84 16.45 -4.54
N THR A 97 11.99 15.82 -5.36
CA THR A 97 10.65 15.38 -4.95
C THR A 97 10.68 14.13 -4.09
N ARG A 98 11.79 13.40 -3.96
CA ARG A 98 11.86 12.11 -3.27
C ARG A 98 12.26 12.25 -1.80
N VAL A 99 11.48 11.64 -0.92
CA VAL A 99 11.83 11.47 0.50
C VAL A 99 12.47 10.10 0.67
N ILE A 100 13.70 10.05 1.17
CA ILE A 100 14.51 8.84 1.29
C ILE A 100 14.89 8.55 2.75
N CYS A 101 15.03 7.27 3.09
CA CYS A 101 15.57 6.86 4.39
C CYS A 101 17.04 7.27 4.51
N LYS A 102 17.41 7.93 5.62
CA LYS A 102 18.79 8.38 5.86
C LYS A 102 19.76 7.21 5.97
N ARG A 103 19.32 6.08 6.55
CA ARG A 103 20.13 4.87 6.75
C ARG A 103 20.25 4.00 5.50
N CYS A 104 19.15 3.46 4.97
CA CYS A 104 19.19 2.48 3.88
C CYS A 104 18.98 3.08 2.47
N LYS A 105 18.73 4.39 2.36
CA LYS A 105 18.50 5.11 1.10
C LYS A 105 17.27 4.70 0.30
N THR A 106 16.45 3.78 0.79
CA THR A 106 15.16 3.43 0.18
C THR A 106 14.23 4.65 0.12
N MET A 107 13.48 4.77 -0.96
CA MET A 107 12.42 5.77 -1.10
C MET A 107 11.30 5.48 -0.10
N LEU A 108 10.90 6.51 0.66
CA LEU A 108 9.82 6.44 1.65
C LEU A 108 8.56 7.16 1.18
N GLY A 109 8.72 8.12 0.26
CA GLY A 109 7.68 9.08 -0.05
C GLY A 109 8.14 10.18 -0.99
N GLU A 110 7.32 11.23 -1.07
CA GLU A 110 7.49 12.38 -1.95
C GLU A 110 7.19 13.70 -1.24
N THR A 111 7.91 14.76 -1.61
CA THR A 111 7.61 16.14 -1.20
C THR A 111 6.54 16.69 -2.16
N VAL A 112 5.35 17.00 -1.64
CA VAL A 112 4.21 17.52 -2.43
C VAL A 112 4.26 19.04 -2.53
N SER A 113 4.67 19.69 -1.45
CA SER A 113 4.89 21.14 -1.35
C SER A 113 6.03 21.39 -0.37
N SER A 114 6.47 22.64 -0.22
CA SER A 114 7.53 23.02 0.72
C SER A 114 7.28 22.55 2.17
N ASP A 115 6.01 22.40 2.54
CA ASP A 115 5.57 22.06 3.88
C ASP A 115 4.81 20.72 3.97
N THR A 116 4.65 19.99 2.86
CA THR A 116 3.87 18.73 2.84
C THR A 116 4.68 17.57 2.31
N ILE A 117 4.75 16.50 3.09
CA ILE A 117 5.37 15.23 2.73
C ILE A 117 4.29 14.16 2.61
N LYS A 118 4.31 13.42 1.51
CA LYS A 118 3.56 12.19 1.25
C LYS A 118 4.46 11.00 1.57
N TYR A 119 4.00 10.10 2.42
CA TYR A 119 4.68 8.83 2.68
C TYR A 119 3.83 7.66 2.19
N TYR A 120 4.48 6.66 1.60
CA TYR A 120 3.81 5.45 1.14
C TYR A 120 3.56 4.50 2.32
N VAL A 121 2.33 3.98 2.43
CA VAL A 121 1.96 3.03 3.50
C VAL A 121 2.75 1.73 3.44
N THR A 122 3.31 1.40 2.27
CA THR A 122 4.16 0.24 2.09
C THR A 122 5.59 0.49 2.55
N GLU A 123 6.04 1.73 2.71
CA GLU A 123 7.46 2.03 3.01
C GLU A 123 7.68 2.52 4.44
N VAL A 124 6.62 3.00 5.10
CA VAL A 124 6.68 3.56 6.45
C VAL A 124 5.69 2.88 7.38
N VAL A 125 6.20 2.39 8.51
CA VAL A 125 5.40 1.83 9.60
C VAL A 125 5.18 2.90 10.66
N ILE A 126 3.92 3.18 10.99
CA ILE A 126 3.56 4.10 12.09
C ILE A 126 3.16 3.27 13.30
N ARG A 127 3.76 3.53 14.47
CA ARG A 127 3.41 2.89 15.74
C ARG A 127 3.19 3.91 16.85
N PRO A 128 2.26 3.68 17.79
CA PRO A 128 2.18 4.48 19.00
C PRO A 128 3.53 4.50 19.72
N SER A 129 3.95 5.63 20.29
CA SER A 129 5.26 5.76 20.98
C SER A 129 5.42 4.79 22.16
N GLU A 130 4.32 4.27 22.70
CA GLU A 130 4.30 3.30 23.81
C GLU A 130 4.59 1.86 23.36
N GLU A 131 4.39 1.56 22.08
CA GLU A 131 4.60 0.21 21.54
C GLU A 131 6.04 0.01 21.08
N ARG A 132 6.57 -1.20 21.32
CA ARG A 132 7.87 -1.58 20.77
C ARG A 132 7.74 -1.88 19.28
N PHE A 133 8.71 -1.41 18.50
CA PHE A 133 8.81 -1.78 17.10
C PHE A 133 9.19 -3.26 16.96
N SER A 134 8.32 -4.05 16.34
CA SER A 134 8.59 -5.42 15.90
C SER A 134 8.71 -5.43 14.36
N PRO A 135 9.90 -5.68 13.80
CA PRO A 135 10.06 -5.71 12.34
C PRO A 135 9.25 -6.87 11.75
N THR A 136 8.41 -6.57 10.78
CA THR A 136 7.73 -7.58 9.94
C THR A 136 8.55 -7.78 8.66
N PRO A 137 8.77 -9.01 8.20
CA PRO A 137 9.42 -9.27 6.92
C PRO A 137 8.77 -8.48 5.78
N ARG A 138 9.59 -7.90 4.89
CA ARG A 138 9.15 -7.04 3.77
C ARG A 138 8.00 -7.65 2.97
N PHE A 139 8.17 -8.90 2.57
CA PHE A 139 7.19 -9.66 1.81
C PHE A 139 5.82 -9.71 2.51
N GLN A 140 5.81 -10.11 3.79
CA GLN A 140 4.58 -10.21 4.59
C GLN A 140 3.94 -8.84 4.79
N PHE A 141 4.76 -7.80 4.97
CA PHE A 141 4.28 -6.43 5.14
C PHE A 141 3.58 -5.91 3.89
N VAL A 142 4.20 -6.02 2.71
CA VAL A 142 3.59 -5.61 1.43
C VAL A 142 2.31 -6.38 1.16
N GLN A 143 2.35 -7.70 1.33
CA GLN A 143 1.16 -8.55 1.16
C GLN A 143 0.02 -8.09 2.08
N SER A 144 0.30 -7.88 3.37
CA SER A 144 -0.71 -7.46 4.34
C SER A 144 -1.28 -6.08 4.01
N MET A 145 -0.41 -5.12 3.67
CA MET A 145 -0.84 -3.77 3.32
C MET A 145 -1.72 -3.75 2.08
N VAL A 146 -1.33 -4.46 1.01
CA VAL A 146 -2.12 -4.52 -0.23
C VAL A 146 -3.44 -5.24 -0.01
N ALA A 147 -3.43 -6.39 0.69
CA ALA A 147 -4.65 -7.14 1.02
C ALA A 147 -5.64 -6.29 1.83
N GLN A 148 -5.13 -5.51 2.77
CA GLN A 148 -5.92 -4.58 3.58
C GLN A 148 -6.50 -3.45 2.71
N CYS A 149 -5.70 -2.80 1.84
CA CYS A 149 -6.19 -1.80 0.90
C CYS A 149 -7.32 -2.35 0.01
N LEU A 150 -7.14 -3.54 -0.58
CA LEU A 150 -8.15 -4.18 -1.43
C LEU A 150 -9.46 -4.44 -0.66
N SER A 151 -9.36 -4.93 0.58
CA SER A 151 -10.52 -5.25 1.42
C SER A 151 -11.26 -4.00 1.88
N GLU A 152 -10.55 -2.97 2.34
CA GLU A 152 -11.15 -1.70 2.76
C GLU A 152 -11.85 -0.99 1.60
N LEU A 153 -11.19 -0.91 0.45
CA LEU A 153 -11.71 -0.17 -0.70
C LEU A 153 -12.88 -0.89 -1.35
N SER A 154 -12.85 -2.22 -1.41
CA SER A 154 -14.00 -2.98 -1.88
C SER A 154 -15.21 -2.80 -0.98
N SER A 155 -15.03 -2.82 0.34
CA SER A 155 -16.12 -2.55 1.28
C SER A 155 -16.62 -1.11 1.22
N ALA A 156 -15.73 -0.12 1.10
CA ALA A 156 -16.10 1.29 1.17
C ALA A 156 -16.67 1.83 -0.15
N LYS A 157 -16.21 1.30 -1.30
CA LYS A 157 -16.53 1.82 -2.63
C LYS A 157 -17.32 0.84 -3.50
N SER A 158 -17.60 -0.38 -3.02
CA SER A 158 -18.22 -1.44 -3.84
C SER A 158 -17.46 -1.74 -5.15
N THR A 159 -16.14 -1.56 -5.15
CA THR A 159 -15.25 -1.87 -6.28
C THR A 159 -14.44 -3.14 -6.02
N PHE A 160 -14.31 -3.98 -7.03
CA PHE A 160 -13.57 -5.25 -6.92
C PHE A 160 -12.45 -5.35 -7.95
N ARG A 161 -12.24 -4.31 -8.77
CA ARG A 161 -11.20 -4.27 -9.79
C ARG A 161 -10.26 -3.12 -9.46
N PHE A 162 -8.97 -3.39 -9.56
CA PHE A 162 -7.94 -2.45 -9.17
C PHE A 162 -6.82 -2.41 -10.20
N THR A 163 -6.32 -1.23 -10.51
CA THR A 163 -5.04 -1.07 -11.22
C THR A 163 -3.94 -0.74 -10.23
N VAL A 164 -2.85 -1.49 -10.27
CA VAL A 164 -1.65 -1.20 -9.47
C VAL A 164 -0.71 -0.37 -10.34
N LYS A 165 -0.49 0.89 -9.95
CA LYS A 165 0.34 1.85 -10.66
C LYS A 165 1.59 2.20 -9.87
N GLY A 166 2.70 2.39 -10.59
CA GLY A 166 3.92 2.93 -10.02
C GLY A 166 3.83 4.46 -9.81
N ASP A 167 4.73 4.99 -9.00
CA ASP A 167 5.04 6.43 -8.89
C ASP A 167 5.42 7.07 -10.24
N ASN A 168 5.81 6.25 -11.22
CA ASN A 168 6.06 6.66 -12.61
C ASN A 168 4.80 6.72 -13.50
N GLY A 169 3.61 6.52 -12.93
CA GLY A 169 2.32 6.54 -13.64
C GLY A 169 2.02 5.29 -14.49
N LYS A 170 2.92 4.31 -14.56
CA LYS A 170 2.72 3.09 -15.36
C LYS A 170 1.90 2.06 -14.59
N THR A 171 1.00 1.36 -15.27
CA THR A 171 0.27 0.22 -14.73
C THR A 171 1.14 -1.04 -14.73
N TYR A 172 1.32 -1.66 -13.56
CA TYR A 172 2.12 -2.86 -13.35
C TYR A 172 1.26 -4.12 -13.27
N VAL A 173 0.10 -4.04 -12.62
CA VAL A 173 -0.77 -5.20 -12.35
C VAL A 173 -2.23 -4.77 -12.46
N LEU A 174 -3.06 -5.60 -13.07
CA LEU A 174 -4.51 -5.56 -12.93
C LEU A 174 -4.91 -6.59 -11.89
N ILE A 175 -5.71 -6.21 -10.90
CA ILE A 175 -6.16 -7.10 -9.82
C ILE A 175 -7.68 -7.11 -9.79
N TRP A 176 -8.27 -8.31 -9.78
CA TRP A 176 -9.68 -8.53 -9.52
C TRP A 176 -9.83 -9.28 -8.20
N LEU A 177 -10.36 -8.61 -7.20
CA LEU A 177 -10.71 -9.21 -5.92
C LEU A 177 -11.89 -10.18 -6.08
N LEU A 178 -11.66 -11.47 -5.80
CA LEU A 178 -12.71 -12.49 -5.79
C LEU A 178 -13.30 -12.66 -4.40
N ASN A 179 -12.45 -12.68 -3.39
CA ASN A 179 -12.88 -12.87 -2.02
C ASN A 179 -11.90 -12.27 -1.01
N SER A 180 -12.42 -11.65 0.04
CA SER A 180 -11.66 -11.10 1.18
C SER A 180 -11.88 -11.88 2.50
N ASP A 181 -12.83 -12.81 2.55
CA ASP A 181 -13.18 -13.58 3.76
C ASP A 181 -12.59 -15.00 3.80
N THR A 182 -11.51 -15.24 3.05
CA THR A 182 -10.91 -16.58 2.97
C THR A 182 -10.00 -16.86 4.16
N LEU A 183 -10.19 -18.02 4.80
CA LEU A 183 -9.29 -18.52 5.84
C LEU A 183 -8.42 -19.64 5.28
N LEU A 184 -7.10 -19.47 5.37
CA LEU A 184 -6.13 -20.52 5.12
C LEU A 184 -5.83 -21.26 6.41
N VAL A 185 -5.97 -22.57 6.38
CA VAL A 185 -5.67 -23.46 7.51
C VAL A 185 -4.51 -24.36 7.12
N GLU A 186 -3.42 -24.30 7.87
CA GLU A 186 -2.28 -25.18 7.66
C GLU A 186 -2.32 -26.35 8.64
N SER A 187 -2.43 -27.58 8.12
CA SER A 187 -2.25 -28.78 8.93
C SER A 187 -0.75 -29.06 9.11
N GLN A 188 -0.31 -29.26 10.35
CA GLN A 188 1.06 -29.67 10.65
C GLN A 188 1.31 -31.08 10.09
N GLY A 189 1.80 -31.17 8.86
CA GLY A 189 2.21 -32.43 8.25
C GLY A 189 3.38 -33.02 9.03
N SER A 190 3.31 -34.31 9.34
CA SER A 190 4.42 -35.05 9.94
C SER A 190 5.68 -34.86 9.09
N SER A 191 6.69 -34.18 9.64
CA SER A 191 8.00 -34.01 9.03
C SER A 191 8.68 -35.37 8.84
N SER A 192 8.55 -35.93 7.64
CA SER A 192 9.45 -36.95 7.12
C SER A 192 9.82 -36.61 5.68
N SER A 193 11.01 -36.01 5.55
CA SER A 193 11.91 -36.05 4.39
C SER A 193 11.29 -35.87 3.00
N HIS A 194 11.33 -34.65 2.48
CA HIS A 194 11.95 -34.35 1.18
C HIS A 194 12.05 -32.82 1.06
N SER A 195 13.23 -32.29 1.37
CA SER A 195 13.59 -30.90 1.13
C SER A 195 13.64 -30.63 -0.37
N VAL A 196 12.49 -30.42 -1.00
CA VAL A 196 12.43 -29.64 -2.24
C VAL A 196 12.40 -28.19 -1.79
N PHE A 197 13.56 -27.56 -1.84
CA PHE A 197 13.77 -26.15 -1.55
C PHE A 197 12.79 -25.28 -2.35
N THR A 198 11.64 -24.95 -1.76
CA THR A 198 10.96 -23.70 -2.10
C THR A 198 11.77 -22.59 -1.43
N PRO A 199 12.35 -21.62 -2.16
CA PRO A 199 13.31 -20.66 -1.61
C PRO A 199 12.80 -19.79 -0.46
N PHE A 200 11.50 -19.87 -0.15
CA PHE A 200 10.80 -19.00 0.79
C PHE A 200 9.81 -19.72 1.70
N GLY A 201 9.93 -21.05 1.86
CA GLY A 201 9.10 -21.82 2.80
C GLY A 201 9.09 -21.17 4.19
N ASP A 202 10.22 -20.65 4.66
CA ASP A 202 10.34 -19.99 5.96
C ASP A 202 9.95 -18.50 6.00
N ILE A 203 9.67 -17.84 4.85
CA ILE A 203 9.37 -16.38 4.81
C ILE A 203 7.86 -16.09 4.91
N LEU A 204 7.01 -17.09 4.71
CA LEU A 204 5.56 -17.00 4.96
C LEU A 204 5.17 -17.35 6.39
N LEU A 205 6.10 -17.89 7.20
CA LEU A 205 5.81 -18.42 8.52
C LEU A 205 6.30 -17.49 9.63
N PRO A 206 5.44 -17.06 10.57
CA PRO A 206 5.90 -16.76 11.92
C PRO A 206 6.25 -18.08 12.63
N SER A 207 7.32 -18.04 13.42
CA SER A 207 7.89 -19.17 14.15
C SER A 207 6.85 -19.94 14.97
N SER A 208 6.74 -21.24 14.70
CA SER A 208 6.37 -22.32 15.62
C SER A 208 5.23 -22.03 16.62
N GLY A 209 3.99 -22.30 16.21
CA GLY A 209 2.80 -22.38 17.04
C GLY A 209 1.78 -23.39 16.46
N PRO A 210 0.73 -23.79 17.21
CA PRO A 210 -0.27 -24.77 16.75
C PRO A 210 -1.02 -24.27 15.51
N VAL A 211 -1.51 -25.18 14.66
CA VAL A 211 -2.34 -24.99 13.44
C VAL A 211 -2.61 -23.51 13.13
N GLY A 212 -1.78 -22.93 12.26
CA GLY A 212 -1.90 -21.53 11.88
C GLY A 212 -3.14 -21.32 11.00
N THR A 213 -4.09 -20.53 11.48
CA THR A 213 -5.19 -19.99 10.66
C THR A 213 -4.87 -18.56 10.25
N TRP A 214 -4.90 -18.27 8.95
CA TRP A 214 -4.54 -16.98 8.39
C TRP A 214 -5.69 -16.43 7.54
N ASN A 215 -6.00 -15.14 7.70
CA ASN A 215 -6.87 -14.45 6.74
C ASN A 215 -6.12 -14.27 5.43
N ALA A 216 -6.79 -14.57 4.32
CA ALA A 216 -6.26 -14.46 2.98
C ALA A 216 -7.27 -13.77 2.07
N VAL A 217 -6.73 -13.06 1.09
CA VAL A 217 -7.50 -12.43 0.03
C VAL A 217 -7.26 -13.22 -1.25
N LYS A 218 -8.34 -13.71 -1.86
CA LYS A 218 -8.30 -14.38 -3.15
C LYS A 218 -8.48 -13.36 -4.25
N VAL A 219 -7.50 -13.29 -5.14
CA VAL A 219 -7.51 -12.37 -6.27
C VAL A 219 -7.35 -13.13 -7.58
N LEU A 220 -7.68 -12.47 -8.68
CA LEU A 220 -7.14 -12.76 -9.98
C LEU A 220 -6.24 -11.61 -10.39
N TYR A 221 -5.18 -11.88 -11.14
CA TYR A 221 -4.32 -10.82 -11.62
C TYR A 221 -3.76 -11.03 -13.03
N GLN A 222 -3.42 -9.92 -13.67
CA GLN A 222 -2.71 -9.87 -14.94
C GLN A 222 -1.51 -8.93 -14.82
N PRO A 223 -0.28 -9.38 -15.10
CA PRO A 223 0.88 -8.50 -15.16
C PRO A 223 0.84 -7.64 -16.43
N CYS A 224 1.13 -6.34 -16.29
CA CYS A 224 1.17 -5.36 -17.39
C CYS A 224 2.60 -4.88 -17.73
N ILE A 225 3.62 -5.49 -17.12
CA ILE A 225 5.01 -5.17 -17.41
C ILE A 225 5.39 -5.43 -18.87
N LYS A 226 6.27 -4.58 -19.42
CA LYS A 226 6.76 -4.67 -20.82
C LYS A 226 5.63 -4.63 -21.87
N CYS A 227 4.60 -3.80 -21.64
CA CYS A 227 3.44 -3.64 -22.53
C CYS A 227 2.58 -4.89 -22.71
N ARG A 228 2.71 -5.90 -21.83
CA ARG A 228 1.78 -7.03 -21.80
C ARG A 228 0.40 -6.55 -21.41
N ASN A 229 -0.64 -7.17 -21.97
CA ASN A 229 -2.04 -6.87 -21.65
C ASN A 229 -2.40 -5.38 -21.80
N LYS A 230 -1.73 -4.66 -22.72
CA LYS A 230 -1.91 -3.21 -22.88
C LYS A 230 -3.36 -2.84 -23.18
N GLU A 231 -4.00 -3.51 -24.13
CA GLU A 231 -5.39 -3.23 -24.49
C GLU A 231 -6.35 -3.38 -23.29
N LEU A 232 -6.13 -4.40 -22.46
CA LEU A 232 -6.92 -4.63 -21.25
C LEU A 232 -6.63 -3.56 -20.18
N ALA A 233 -5.37 -3.17 -20.02
CA ALA A 233 -4.98 -2.10 -19.10
C ALA A 233 -5.58 -0.75 -19.54
N ASP A 234 -5.52 -0.41 -20.83
CA ASP A 234 -6.11 0.79 -21.41
C ASP A 234 -7.65 0.79 -21.25
N ALA A 235 -8.29 -0.38 -21.39
CA ALA A 235 -9.73 -0.52 -21.12
C ALA A 235 -10.08 -0.30 -19.64
N TRP A 236 -9.27 -0.83 -18.71
CA TRP A 236 -9.48 -0.67 -17.26
C TRP A 236 -9.17 0.76 -16.78
N GLU A 237 -8.25 1.47 -17.45
CA GLU A 237 -7.91 2.86 -17.14
C GLU A 237 -9.12 3.80 -17.27
N ASN A 238 -10.03 3.50 -18.19
CA ASN A 238 -11.22 4.31 -18.48
C ASN A 238 -12.51 3.74 -17.83
N ASP A 239 -12.41 2.63 -17.09
CA ASP A 239 -13.56 1.99 -16.45
C ASP A 239 -13.75 2.56 -15.04
N MET A 240 -14.86 3.28 -14.83
CA MET A 240 -15.22 3.86 -13.52
C MET A 240 -15.36 2.81 -12.40
N GLY A 241 -15.57 1.54 -12.74
CA GLY A 241 -15.62 0.43 -11.80
C GLY A 241 -14.25 -0.04 -11.31
N VAL A 242 -13.15 0.49 -11.86
CA VAL A 242 -11.77 0.11 -11.55
C VAL A 242 -11.09 1.18 -10.71
N HIS A 243 -10.59 0.81 -9.53
CA HIS A 243 -9.96 1.75 -8.60
C HIS A 243 -8.42 1.70 -8.69
N PRO A 244 -7.73 2.84 -8.92
CA PRO A 244 -6.27 2.87 -8.98
C PRO A 244 -5.61 2.85 -7.60
N LEU A 245 -4.57 2.03 -7.45
CA LEU A 245 -3.68 1.96 -6.30
C LEU A 245 -2.27 2.35 -6.72
N THR A 246 -1.75 3.45 -6.16
CA THR A 246 -0.41 3.94 -6.49
C THR A 246 0.58 3.57 -5.40
N PHE A 247 1.65 2.87 -5.76
CA PHE A 247 2.76 2.50 -4.88
C PHE A 247 4.10 2.87 -5.53
N PRO A 248 5.22 2.82 -4.80
CA PRO A 248 6.54 2.88 -5.42
C PRO A 248 6.68 1.77 -6.49
N SER A 249 7.38 2.09 -7.59
CA SER A 249 7.62 1.16 -8.69
C SER A 249 8.28 -0.14 -8.23
N GLU A 250 9.18 -0.07 -7.24
CA GLU A 250 9.82 -1.25 -6.63
C GLU A 250 8.79 -2.15 -5.92
N THR A 251 7.92 -1.56 -5.11
CA THR A 251 6.83 -2.26 -4.41
C THR A 251 5.84 -2.92 -5.39
N CYS A 252 5.58 -2.29 -6.54
CA CYS A 252 4.75 -2.90 -7.58
C CYS A 252 5.38 -4.17 -8.17
N LEU A 253 6.70 -4.17 -8.37
CA LEU A 253 7.44 -5.35 -8.83
C LEU A 253 7.52 -6.43 -7.74
N GLU A 254 7.72 -6.03 -6.49
CA GLU A 254 7.66 -6.94 -5.35
C GLU A 254 6.30 -7.64 -5.29
N LEU A 255 5.19 -6.89 -5.37
CA LEU A 255 3.85 -7.45 -5.38
C LEU A 255 3.63 -8.48 -6.49
N LEU A 256 4.16 -8.24 -7.70
CA LEU A 256 4.13 -9.24 -8.78
C LEU A 256 4.86 -10.53 -8.42
N LEU A 257 5.99 -10.44 -7.72
CA LEU A 257 6.71 -11.60 -7.22
C LEU A 257 5.90 -12.32 -6.14
N ILE A 258 5.25 -11.60 -5.22
CA ILE A 258 4.34 -12.16 -4.20
C ILE A 258 3.23 -12.97 -4.87
N LEU A 259 2.53 -12.35 -5.82
CA LEU A 259 1.41 -12.97 -6.55
C LEU A 259 1.86 -14.18 -7.36
N GLY A 260 2.99 -14.08 -8.07
CA GLY A 260 3.56 -15.19 -8.83
C GLY A 260 3.94 -16.37 -7.96
N LEU A 261 4.56 -16.12 -6.80
CA LEU A 261 4.90 -17.17 -5.83
C LEU A 261 3.63 -17.84 -5.29
N SER A 262 2.62 -17.06 -4.89
CA SER A 262 1.31 -17.57 -4.47
C SER A 262 0.68 -18.47 -5.54
N THR A 263 0.66 -18.01 -6.80
CA THR A 263 0.13 -18.77 -7.93
C THR A 263 0.88 -20.10 -8.13
N THR A 264 2.21 -20.09 -8.04
CA THR A 264 3.01 -21.31 -8.25
C THR A 264 2.84 -22.35 -7.15
N SER A 265 2.38 -21.94 -5.96
CA SER A 265 2.01 -22.86 -4.88
C SER A 265 0.76 -23.69 -5.20
N LEU A 266 -0.09 -23.21 -6.12
CA LEU A 266 -1.28 -23.94 -6.57
C LEU A 266 -0.93 -25.03 -7.61
N PRO A 267 -1.71 -26.12 -7.68
CA PRO A 267 -1.65 -27.08 -8.77
C PRO A 267 -1.79 -26.40 -10.14
N PRO A 268 -1.08 -26.83 -11.20
CA PRO A 268 -1.10 -26.17 -12.51
C PRO A 268 -2.51 -25.90 -13.08
N SER A 269 -3.47 -26.80 -12.83
CA SER A 269 -4.86 -26.67 -13.27
C SER A 269 -5.64 -25.55 -12.57
N LEU A 270 -5.15 -25.06 -11.43
CA LEU A 270 -5.79 -24.02 -10.61
C LEU A 270 -5.09 -22.66 -10.70
N ARG A 271 -4.01 -22.56 -11.49
CA ARG A 271 -3.22 -21.32 -11.61
C ARG A 271 -3.87 -20.24 -12.48
N TYR A 272 -4.88 -20.62 -13.26
CA TYR A 272 -5.52 -19.74 -14.22
C TYR A 272 -7.03 -19.83 -14.17
N MET A 273 -7.69 -18.69 -14.33
CA MET A 273 -9.14 -18.59 -14.52
C MET A 273 -9.44 -17.47 -15.53
N ASN A 274 -10.12 -17.80 -16.63
CA ASN A 274 -10.51 -16.85 -17.68
C ASN A 274 -9.35 -15.97 -18.17
N SER A 275 -8.19 -16.57 -18.45
CA SER A 275 -6.91 -15.94 -18.83
C SER A 275 -6.15 -15.21 -17.71
N PHE A 276 -6.77 -14.91 -16.57
CA PHE A 276 -6.08 -14.34 -15.41
C PHE A 276 -5.34 -15.41 -14.60
N GLN A 277 -4.29 -15.01 -13.89
CA GLN A 277 -3.64 -15.82 -12.87
C GLN A 277 -4.41 -15.73 -11.54
N VAL A 278 -4.35 -16.78 -10.72
CA VAL A 278 -5.03 -16.88 -9.41
C VAL A 278 -4.03 -16.66 -8.28
#